data_AF-A0A7C7DP40-F1
#
_entry.id   AF-A0A7C7DP40-F1
#
_cell.length_a   1.000
_cell.length_b   1.000
_cell.length_c   1.000
_cell.angle_alpha   90.00
_cell.angle_beta   90.00
_cell.angle_gamma   90.00
#
_symmetry.space_group_name_H-M   'P 1'
#
loop_
_entity.id
_entity.type
_entity.pdbx_description
1 polymer ?
#
loop_
_entity_poly.entity_id
_entity_poly.type
_entity_poly.pdbx_seq_one_letter_code
_entity_poly.pdbx_strand_id
1 'polypeptide(L)'
;MKRNWLIGVLITAIVLVALWGVSERSARVQAQTSLMVSHQREFYNLLSEVQGLKTVLSKTIASKSTGQKTMLLTTAWHRAWNAQDYLSALPIDVDTLRTRQFLAQLGDYSYTIAQKTAKGRDVSQDEEKKIQELKDQVARIEDMLSKAESNLVHEKFRSFLAGIMPSTLLGPRGTWWGSLGERLLAFLHQPLDSTAGNQSAQGGGSSS
;
A
#
# COMPACT_ATOMS: atom_id res chain seq x y z
N MET A 1 -33.09 32.35 -7.37
CA MET A 1 -33.64 31.00 -7.08
C MET A 1 -33.36 29.94 -8.16
N LYS A 2 -33.12 30.28 -9.44
CA LYS A 2 -32.82 29.30 -10.52
C LYS A 2 -31.39 28.70 -10.52
N ARG A 3 -30.43 29.37 -9.86
CA ARG A 3 -29.00 29.00 -9.87
C ARG A 3 -28.65 27.83 -8.94
N ASN A 4 -29.32 27.73 -7.79
CA ASN A 4 -29.12 26.62 -6.84
C ASN A 4 -29.77 25.31 -7.31
N TRP A 5 -30.80 25.40 -8.15
CA TRP A 5 -31.42 24.24 -8.78
C TRP A 5 -30.52 23.63 -9.85
N LEU A 6 -29.87 24.47 -10.67
CA LEU A 6 -28.87 24.01 -11.65
C LEU A 6 -27.67 23.31 -10.99
N ILE A 7 -27.22 23.80 -9.83
CA ILE A 7 -26.14 23.17 -9.06
C ILE A 7 -26.59 21.80 -8.49
N GLY A 8 -27.83 21.71 -7.98
CA GLY A 8 -28.39 20.44 -7.51
C GLY A 8 -28.54 19.39 -8.63
N VAL A 9 -28.99 19.81 -9.81
CA VAL A 9 -29.09 18.95 -11.00
C VAL A 9 -27.71 18.49 -11.47
N LEU A 10 -26.71 19.38 -11.45
CA LEU A 10 -25.34 19.06 -11.87
C LEU A 10 -24.68 18.05 -10.91
N ILE A 11 -24.85 18.21 -9.59
CA ILE A 11 -24.34 17.26 -8.60
C ILE A 11 -25.03 15.89 -8.77
N THR A 12 -26.34 15.88 -9.00
CA THR A 12 -27.09 14.63 -9.22
C THR A 12 -26.65 13.93 -10.51
N ALA A 13 -26.39 14.68 -11.58
CA ALA A 13 -25.85 14.13 -12.83
C ALA A 13 -24.44 13.54 -12.64
N ILE A 14 -23.58 14.18 -11.85
CA ILE A 14 -22.25 13.66 -11.49
C ILE A 14 -22.38 12.34 -10.71
N VAL A 15 -23.30 12.28 -9.74
CA VAL A 15 -23.53 11.05 -8.94
C VAL A 15 -24.08 9.92 -9.81
N LEU A 16 -25.02 10.21 -10.70
CA LEU A 16 -25.59 9.21 -11.63
C LEU A 16 -24.55 8.68 -12.62
N VAL A 17 -23.69 9.54 -13.14
CA VAL A 17 -22.58 9.13 -14.03
C VAL A 17 -21.51 8.35 -13.26
N ALA A 18 -21.23 8.70 -12.00
CA ALA A 18 -20.33 7.93 -11.13
C ALA A 18 -20.88 6.53 -10.83
N LEU A 19 -22.18 6.39 -10.58
CA LEU A 19 -22.83 5.09 -10.36
C LEU A 19 -22.85 4.23 -11.63
N TRP A 20 -23.08 4.83 -12.80
CA TRP A 20 -23.08 4.12 -14.08
C TRP A 20 -21.67 3.70 -14.54
N GLY A 21 -20.65 4.48 -14.23
CA GLY A 21 -19.25 4.15 -14.53
C GLY A 21 -18.72 2.94 -13.76
N VAL A 22 -19.33 2.59 -12.63
CA VAL A 22 -18.99 1.42 -11.82
C VAL A 22 -19.59 0.13 -12.39
N SER A 23 -20.74 0.17 -13.05
CA SER A 23 -21.44 -1.05 -13.50
C SER A 23 -20.84 -1.68 -14.77
N GLU A 24 -20.43 -0.88 -15.76
CA GLU A 24 -20.03 -1.37 -17.09
C GLU A 24 -18.60 -1.95 -17.15
N ARG A 25 -17.71 -1.59 -16.21
CA ARG A 25 -16.29 -2.02 -16.20
C ARG A 25 -16.02 -3.33 -15.48
N SER A 26 -17.02 -3.92 -14.84
CA SER A 26 -16.88 -5.07 -13.95
C SER A 26 -16.36 -6.34 -14.67
N ALA A 27 -16.82 -6.67 -15.88
CA ALA A 27 -16.53 -7.98 -16.48
C ALA A 27 -15.11 -8.15 -17.09
N ARG A 28 -14.50 -7.09 -17.67
CA ARG A 28 -13.17 -7.18 -18.31
C ARG A 28 -12.01 -6.73 -17.40
N VAL A 29 -12.30 -5.92 -16.39
CA VAL A 29 -11.33 -5.48 -15.38
C VAL A 29 -11.10 -6.60 -14.35
N GLN A 30 -12.12 -7.37 -13.97
CA GLN A 30 -11.98 -8.41 -12.92
C GLN A 30 -10.93 -9.51 -13.23
N ALA A 31 -10.71 -9.88 -14.48
CA ALA A 31 -9.76 -10.95 -14.84
C ALA A 31 -8.28 -10.51 -14.77
N GLN A 32 -7.97 -9.23 -15.02
CA GLN A 32 -6.60 -8.68 -14.90
C GLN A 32 -6.35 -8.02 -13.53
N THR A 33 -7.40 -7.54 -12.87
CA THR A 33 -7.31 -6.89 -11.55
C THR A 33 -7.24 -7.91 -10.40
N SER A 34 -7.73 -9.14 -10.59
CA SER A 34 -7.65 -10.21 -9.58
C SER A 34 -6.20 -10.61 -9.28
N LEU A 35 -5.33 -10.70 -10.31
CA LEU A 35 -3.91 -11.00 -10.14
C LEU A 35 -3.16 -9.89 -9.37
N MET A 36 -3.47 -8.62 -9.67
CA MET A 36 -2.84 -7.49 -8.98
C MET A 36 -3.33 -7.32 -7.53
N VAL A 37 -4.59 -7.68 -7.26
CA VAL A 37 -5.17 -7.68 -5.90
C VAL A 37 -4.60 -8.83 -5.05
N SER A 38 -4.37 -10.02 -5.62
CA SER A 38 -3.79 -11.14 -4.87
C SER A 38 -2.35 -10.85 -4.45
N HIS A 39 -1.49 -10.35 -5.34
CA HIS A 39 -0.11 -9.98 -4.99
C HIS A 39 -0.04 -8.94 -3.88
N GLN A 40 -0.96 -7.96 -3.89
CA GLN A 40 -0.99 -6.95 -2.85
C GLN A 40 -1.39 -7.53 -1.49
N ARG A 41 -2.36 -8.44 -1.46
CA ARG A 41 -2.74 -9.13 -0.22
C ARG A 41 -1.56 -9.93 0.35
N GLU A 42 -0.88 -10.70 -0.49
CA GLU A 42 0.27 -11.49 -0.06
C GLU A 42 1.44 -10.62 0.40
N PHE A 43 1.64 -9.46 -0.23
CA PHE A 43 2.60 -8.46 0.25
C PHE A 43 2.28 -7.97 1.67
N TYR A 44 1.02 -7.63 1.96
CA TYR A 44 0.62 -7.22 3.32
C TYR A 44 0.73 -8.35 4.34
N ASN A 45 0.36 -9.57 3.95
CA ASN A 45 0.54 -10.75 4.80
C ASN A 45 2.03 -10.96 5.14
N LEU A 46 2.90 -10.83 4.15
CA LEU A 46 4.35 -10.89 4.33
C LEU A 46 4.85 -9.79 5.28
N LEU A 47 4.48 -8.54 5.05
CA LEU A 47 4.88 -7.43 5.91
C LEU A 47 4.43 -7.65 7.36
N SER A 48 3.19 -8.11 7.56
CA SER A 48 2.65 -8.43 8.88
C SER A 48 3.43 -9.54 9.57
N GLU A 49 3.79 -10.61 8.85
CA GLU A 49 4.59 -11.70 9.43
C GLU A 49 6.01 -11.26 9.78
N VAL A 50 6.64 -10.42 8.95
CA VAL A 50 7.98 -9.86 9.21
C VAL A 50 7.97 -8.93 10.44
N GLN A 51 6.98 -8.04 10.56
CA GLN A 51 6.80 -7.18 11.74
C GLN A 51 6.56 -8.03 13.01
N GLY A 52 5.71 -9.05 12.90
CA GLY A 52 5.45 -10.00 13.97
C GLY A 52 6.71 -10.76 14.38
N LEU A 53 7.52 -11.18 13.41
CA LEU A 53 8.77 -11.90 13.62
C LEU A 53 9.77 -11.05 14.40
N LYS A 54 10.00 -9.78 14.01
CA LYS A 54 10.84 -8.84 14.77
C LYS A 54 10.34 -8.67 16.20
N THR A 55 9.04 -8.53 16.38
CA THR A 55 8.42 -8.36 17.71
C THR A 55 8.67 -9.59 18.59
N VAL A 56 8.47 -10.79 18.05
CA VAL A 56 8.68 -12.05 18.77
C VAL A 56 10.16 -12.25 19.12
N LEU A 57 11.08 -11.96 18.20
CA LEU A 57 12.52 -12.02 18.48
C LEU A 57 12.93 -11.01 19.56
N SER A 58 12.40 -9.78 19.51
CA SER A 58 12.64 -8.76 20.55
C SER A 58 12.17 -9.24 21.92
N LYS A 59 10.98 -9.86 21.99
CA LYS A 59 10.46 -10.47 23.23
C LYS A 59 11.31 -11.65 23.69
N THR A 60 11.88 -12.42 22.76
CA THR A 60 12.75 -13.56 23.07
C THR A 60 14.02 -13.09 23.77
N ILE A 61 14.65 -12.04 23.24
CA ILE A 61 15.86 -11.42 23.82
C ILE A 61 15.57 -10.82 25.20
N ALA A 62 14.41 -10.16 25.37
CA ALA A 62 14.03 -9.55 26.64
C ALA A 62 13.56 -10.56 27.70
N SER A 63 13.15 -11.77 27.30
CA SER A 63 12.63 -12.77 28.24
C SER A 63 13.76 -13.44 29.03
N LYS A 64 13.52 -13.66 30.32
CA LYS A 64 14.42 -14.42 31.21
C LYS A 64 13.96 -15.87 31.42
N SER A 65 12.77 -16.24 30.95
CA SER A 65 12.18 -17.56 31.19
C SER A 65 12.41 -18.47 29.99
N THR A 66 13.03 -19.63 30.23
CA THR A 66 13.31 -20.66 29.21
C THR A 66 12.03 -21.20 28.57
N GLY A 67 10.95 -21.34 29.35
CA GLY A 67 9.63 -21.72 28.84
C GLY A 67 9.02 -20.66 27.90
N GLN A 68 9.12 -19.37 28.26
CA GLN A 68 8.67 -18.29 27.39
C GLN A 68 9.52 -18.20 26.11
N LYS A 69 10.85 -18.32 26.20
CA LYS A 69 11.73 -18.37 25.03
C LYS A 69 11.36 -19.51 24.09
N THR A 70 11.03 -20.69 24.62
CA THR A 70 10.56 -21.84 23.82
C THR A 70 9.31 -21.48 23.00
N MET A 71 8.29 -20.90 23.64
CA MET A 71 7.06 -20.51 22.97
C MET A 71 7.29 -19.42 21.92
N LEU A 72 8.11 -18.42 22.25
CA LEU A 72 8.43 -17.32 21.34
C LEU A 72 9.23 -17.80 20.13
N LEU A 73 10.24 -18.64 20.32
CA LEU A 73 11.04 -19.21 19.22
C LEU A 73 10.22 -20.14 18.33
N THR A 74 9.29 -20.93 18.91
CA THR A 74 8.34 -21.72 18.13
C THR A 74 7.42 -20.82 17.30
N THR A 75 6.98 -19.69 17.88
CA THR A 75 6.21 -18.68 17.14
C THR A 75 7.04 -18.06 16.01
N ALA A 76 8.31 -17.74 16.26
CA ALA A 76 9.21 -17.20 15.25
C ALA A 76 9.40 -18.15 14.07
N TRP A 77 9.56 -19.45 14.35
CA TRP A 77 9.63 -20.49 13.33
C TRP A 77 8.39 -20.51 12.42
N HIS A 78 7.18 -20.54 12.99
CA HIS A 78 5.95 -20.53 12.20
C HIS A 78 5.78 -19.24 11.39
N ARG A 79 6.05 -18.08 11.97
CA ARG A 79 5.98 -16.79 11.26
C ARG A 79 6.97 -16.72 10.10
N ALA A 80 8.17 -17.27 10.27
CA ALA A 80 9.17 -17.32 9.21
C ALA A 80 8.76 -18.24 8.05
N TRP A 81 8.06 -19.34 8.33
CA TRP A 81 7.46 -20.19 7.29
C TRP A 81 6.31 -19.50 6.57
N ASN A 82 5.36 -18.90 7.30
CA ASN A 82 4.28 -18.13 6.70
C ASN A 82 4.81 -16.99 5.80
N ALA A 83 5.83 -16.26 6.28
CA ALA A 83 6.48 -15.23 5.49
C ALA A 83 7.08 -15.79 4.18
N GLN A 84 7.69 -16.97 4.19
CA GLN A 84 8.19 -17.60 2.97
C GLN A 84 7.06 -17.98 1.99
N ASP A 85 5.93 -18.43 2.51
CA ASP A 85 4.77 -18.79 1.70
C ASP A 85 4.18 -17.54 1.03
N TYR A 86 3.98 -16.45 1.78
CA TYR A 86 3.50 -15.19 1.23
C TYR A 86 4.49 -14.54 0.25
N LEU A 87 5.79 -14.64 0.53
CA LEU A 87 6.86 -14.18 -0.37
C LEU A 87 6.90 -14.98 -1.68
N SER A 88 6.50 -16.25 -1.68
CA SER A 88 6.48 -17.09 -2.90
C SER A 88 5.46 -16.60 -3.94
N ALA A 89 4.44 -15.88 -3.48
CA ALA A 89 3.43 -15.28 -4.34
C ALA A 89 3.87 -13.92 -4.89
N LEU A 90 5.00 -13.35 -4.46
CA LEU A 90 5.49 -12.08 -5.00
C LEU A 90 6.28 -12.29 -6.31
N PRO A 91 6.27 -11.30 -7.22
CA PRO A 91 7.11 -11.35 -8.41
C PRO A 91 8.58 -11.52 -8.00
N ILE A 92 9.24 -12.52 -8.59
CA ILE A 92 10.58 -12.94 -8.19
C ILE A 92 11.63 -11.94 -8.69
N ASP A 93 12.47 -11.49 -7.76
CA ASP A 93 13.67 -10.68 -7.98
C ASP A 93 14.85 -11.22 -7.12
N VAL A 94 16.00 -10.55 -7.17
CA VAL A 94 17.19 -10.99 -6.40
C VAL A 94 17.01 -10.81 -4.89
N ASP A 95 16.28 -9.78 -4.47
CA ASP A 95 16.11 -9.42 -3.06
C ASP A 95 15.08 -10.33 -2.36
N THR A 96 14.03 -10.72 -3.06
CA THR A 96 13.03 -11.72 -2.64
C THR A 96 13.67 -13.10 -2.48
N LEU A 97 14.57 -13.52 -3.38
CA LEU A 97 15.29 -14.79 -3.23
C LEU A 97 16.19 -14.80 -1.99
N ARG A 98 16.95 -13.73 -1.75
CA ARG A 98 17.79 -13.58 -0.55
C ARG A 98 16.94 -13.55 0.72
N THR A 99 15.83 -12.84 0.68
CA THR A 99 14.88 -12.76 1.80
C THR A 99 14.30 -14.14 2.11
N ARG A 100 13.92 -14.92 1.09
CA ARG A 100 13.43 -16.29 1.26
C ARG A 100 14.46 -17.18 1.94
N GLN A 101 15.71 -17.16 1.48
CA GLN A 101 16.80 -17.93 2.09
C GLN A 101 17.07 -17.52 3.54
N PHE A 102 17.07 -16.21 3.81
CA PHE A 102 17.22 -15.68 5.15
C PHE A 102 16.08 -16.14 6.08
N LEU A 103 14.83 -16.06 5.64
CA LEU A 103 13.66 -16.50 6.41
C LEU A 103 13.71 -18.02 6.68
N ALA A 104 14.19 -18.82 5.73
CA ALA A 104 14.43 -20.25 5.93
C ALA A 104 15.46 -20.48 7.05
N GLN A 105 16.62 -19.84 6.94
CA GLN A 105 17.68 -19.93 7.95
C GLN A 105 17.21 -19.51 9.33
N LEU A 106 16.45 -18.41 9.42
CA LEU A 106 15.90 -17.91 10.67
C LEU A 106 14.89 -18.89 11.26
N GLY A 107 14.01 -19.45 10.42
CA GLY A 107 13.02 -20.46 10.83
C GLY A 107 13.68 -21.70 11.40
N ASP A 108 14.65 -22.27 10.68
CA ASP A 108 15.38 -23.49 11.09
C ASP A 108 16.17 -23.27 12.37
N TYR A 109 16.82 -22.11 12.49
CA TYR A 109 17.54 -21.73 13.71
C TYR A 109 16.57 -21.58 14.89
N SER A 110 15.45 -20.89 14.68
CA SER A 110 14.43 -20.70 15.73
C SER A 110 13.85 -22.03 16.21
N TYR A 111 13.56 -22.95 15.29
CA TYR A 111 13.14 -24.31 15.61
C TYR A 111 14.18 -25.07 16.42
N THR A 112 15.45 -24.97 16.01
CA THR A 112 16.58 -25.64 16.69
C THR A 112 16.71 -25.16 18.14
N ILE A 113 16.68 -23.84 18.36
CA ILE A 113 16.77 -23.28 19.72
C ILE A 113 15.50 -23.59 20.52
N ALA A 114 14.31 -23.54 19.91
CA ALA A 114 13.06 -23.92 20.57
C ALA A 114 13.10 -25.37 21.07
N GLN A 115 13.60 -26.30 20.27
CA GLN A 115 13.73 -27.71 20.68
C GLN A 115 14.76 -27.86 21.81
N LYS A 116 15.85 -27.10 21.78
CA LYS A 116 16.85 -27.05 22.85
C LYS A 116 16.24 -26.55 24.15
N THR A 117 15.50 -25.44 24.13
CA THR A 117 14.88 -24.83 25.30
C THR A 117 13.71 -25.66 25.84
N ALA A 118 12.97 -26.35 24.97
CA ALA A 118 11.94 -27.31 25.37
C ALA A 118 12.50 -28.50 26.16
N LYS A 119 13.77 -28.87 25.92
CA LYS A 119 14.52 -29.88 26.70
C LYS A 119 15.10 -29.32 28.00
N GLY A 120 14.71 -28.11 28.42
CA GLY A 120 15.18 -27.45 29.64
C GLY A 120 16.60 -26.90 29.57
N ARG A 121 17.19 -26.79 28.37
CA ARG A 121 18.52 -26.21 28.20
C ARG A 121 18.42 -24.72 27.90
N ASP A 122 19.20 -23.91 28.61
CA ASP A 122 19.20 -22.47 28.38
C ASP A 122 19.87 -22.06 27.06
N VAL A 123 19.49 -20.89 26.59
CA VAL A 123 20.08 -20.23 25.42
C VAL A 123 21.43 -19.65 25.84
N SER A 124 22.50 -19.98 25.12
CA SER A 124 23.84 -19.46 25.41
C SER A 124 23.98 -18.00 24.98
N GLN A 125 25.01 -17.30 25.48
CA GLN A 125 25.28 -15.92 25.06
C GLN A 125 25.52 -15.78 23.55
N ASP A 126 26.22 -16.74 22.94
CA ASP A 126 26.45 -16.75 21.49
C ASP A 126 25.15 -16.95 20.71
N GLU A 127 24.26 -17.81 21.22
CA GLU A 127 22.94 -18.03 20.61
C GLU A 127 22.05 -16.79 20.75
N GLU A 128 22.09 -16.08 21.89
CA GLU A 128 21.39 -14.81 22.08
C GLU A 128 21.92 -13.73 21.13
N LYS A 129 23.24 -13.63 20.97
CA LYS A 129 23.86 -12.73 19.99
C LYS A 129 23.40 -13.07 18.57
N LYS A 130 23.28 -14.34 18.22
CA LYS A 130 22.74 -14.75 16.93
C LYS A 130 21.28 -14.35 16.75
N ILE A 131 20.44 -14.50 17.79
CA ILE A 131 19.05 -14.05 17.77
C ILE A 131 18.98 -12.52 17.56
N GLN A 132 19.89 -11.76 18.17
CA GLN A 132 20.01 -10.32 17.95
C GLN A 132 20.35 -9.98 16.49
N GLU A 133 21.34 -10.64 15.90
CA GLU A 133 21.71 -10.46 14.48
C GLU A 133 20.56 -10.78 13.52
N LEU A 134 19.78 -11.83 13.84
CA LEU A 134 18.60 -12.21 13.08
C LEU A 134 17.51 -11.14 13.21
N LYS A 135 17.23 -10.65 14.42
CA LYS A 135 16.29 -9.54 14.65
C LYS A 135 16.67 -8.30 13.83
N ASP A 136 17.94 -7.95 13.81
CA ASP A 136 18.42 -6.75 13.10
C ASP A 136 18.33 -6.90 11.59
N GLN A 137 18.50 -8.12 11.06
CA GLN A 137 18.21 -8.43 9.66
C GLN A 137 16.71 -8.35 9.34
N VAL A 138 15.84 -8.91 10.19
CA VAL A 138 14.38 -8.78 10.04
C VAL A 138 13.96 -7.30 10.04
N ALA A 139 14.56 -6.47 10.90
CA ALA A 139 14.26 -5.03 10.95
C ALA A 139 14.64 -4.30 9.65
N ARG A 140 15.72 -4.70 8.97
CA ARG A 140 16.06 -4.14 7.64
C ARG A 140 15.05 -4.55 6.57
N ILE A 141 14.63 -5.82 6.59
CA ILE A 141 13.61 -6.33 5.67
C ILE A 141 12.28 -5.60 5.91
N GLU A 142 11.84 -5.45 7.16
CA GLU A 142 10.65 -4.68 7.53
C GLU A 142 10.69 -3.25 6.99
N ASP A 143 11.81 -2.55 7.13
CA ASP A 143 11.97 -1.18 6.63
C ASP A 143 11.89 -1.13 5.09
N MET A 144 12.51 -2.08 4.39
CA MET A 144 12.41 -2.22 2.94
C MET A 144 10.96 -2.46 2.50
N LEU A 145 10.23 -3.38 3.14
CA LEU A 145 8.83 -3.63 2.82
C LEU A 145 7.93 -2.44 3.19
N SER A 146 8.14 -1.80 4.33
CA SER A 146 7.34 -0.62 4.73
C SER A 146 7.51 0.55 3.76
N LYS A 147 8.71 0.72 3.20
CA LYS A 147 8.98 1.68 2.11
C LYS A 147 8.29 1.29 0.81
N ALA A 148 8.28 -0.01 0.47
CA ALA A 148 7.55 -0.48 -0.71
C ALA A 148 6.03 -0.27 -0.54
N GLU A 149 5.49 -0.48 0.66
CA GLU A 149 4.07 -0.23 0.97
C GLU A 149 3.66 1.23 0.73
N SER A 150 4.45 2.20 1.24
CA SER A 150 4.13 3.62 1.11
C SER A 150 4.12 4.09 -0.35
N ASN A 151 4.95 3.47 -1.21
CA ASN A 151 4.95 3.69 -2.65
C ASN A 151 3.72 3.09 -3.33
N LEU A 152 3.28 1.90 -2.91
CA LEU A 152 2.08 1.25 -3.44
C LEU A 152 0.80 2.03 -3.13
N VAL A 153 0.71 2.68 -1.96
CA VAL A 153 -0.42 3.56 -1.62
C VAL A 153 -0.51 4.75 -2.58
N HIS A 154 0.63 5.37 -2.91
CA HIS A 154 0.68 6.47 -3.88
C HIS A 154 0.30 6.01 -5.29
N GLU A 155 0.79 4.86 -5.72
CA GLU A 155 0.48 4.30 -7.04
C GLU A 155 -1.01 3.92 -7.15
N LYS A 156 -1.58 3.30 -6.10
CA LYS A 156 -3.01 2.99 -6.03
C LYS A 156 -3.89 4.21 -6.08
N PHE A 157 -3.53 5.26 -5.37
CA PHE A 157 -4.26 6.52 -5.42
C PHE A 157 -4.22 7.12 -6.83
N ARG A 158 -3.05 7.14 -7.48
CA ARG A 158 -2.91 7.62 -8.87
C ARG A 158 -3.72 6.78 -9.86
N SER A 159 -3.71 5.45 -9.72
CA SER A 159 -4.47 4.53 -10.57
C SER A 159 -5.99 4.70 -10.36
N PHE A 160 -6.43 4.83 -9.11
CA PHE A 160 -7.82 5.12 -8.78
C PHE A 160 -8.28 6.45 -9.39
N LEU A 161 -7.49 7.51 -9.23
CA LEU A 161 -7.78 8.80 -9.84
C LEU A 161 -7.83 8.72 -11.37
N ALA A 162 -6.89 8.03 -12.00
CA ALA A 162 -6.90 7.81 -13.45
C ALA A 162 -8.14 7.02 -13.94
N GLY A 163 -8.70 6.15 -13.07
CA GLY A 163 -9.91 5.38 -13.34
C GLY A 163 -11.21 6.21 -13.28
N ILE A 164 -11.25 7.23 -12.42
CA ILE A 164 -12.41 8.12 -12.21
C ILE A 164 -12.33 9.44 -13.00
N MET A 165 -11.16 9.78 -13.53
CA MET A 165 -10.96 10.99 -14.32
C MET A 165 -11.54 10.85 -15.74
N PRO A 166 -12.30 11.83 -16.24
CA PRO A 166 -12.76 11.83 -17.62
C PRO A 166 -11.56 11.90 -18.59
N SER A 167 -11.60 11.12 -19.67
CA SER A 167 -10.52 11.00 -20.67
C SER A 167 -10.09 12.31 -21.34
N THR A 168 -10.90 13.35 -21.20
CA THR A 168 -10.63 14.71 -21.70
C THR A 168 -9.63 15.49 -20.85
N LEU A 169 -9.44 15.10 -19.59
CA LEU A 169 -8.47 15.71 -18.66
C LEU A 169 -7.15 14.93 -18.59
N LEU A 170 -7.05 13.80 -19.29
CA LEU A 170 -5.86 12.98 -19.39
C LEU A 170 -4.91 13.58 -20.44
N GLY A 171 -4.03 14.49 -19.99
CA GLY A 171 -2.82 14.84 -20.73
C GLY A 171 -1.86 13.63 -20.85
N PRO A 172 -0.72 13.77 -21.56
CA PRO A 172 0.28 12.71 -21.70
C PRO A 172 0.64 12.12 -20.33
N ARG A 173 0.73 10.78 -20.27
CA ARG A 173 0.96 10.00 -19.03
C ARG A 173 2.10 10.62 -18.20
N GLY A 174 1.75 11.32 -17.12
CA GLY A 174 2.70 11.87 -16.14
C GLY A 174 2.61 13.37 -15.86
N THR A 175 2.00 14.20 -16.74
CA THR A 175 2.04 15.67 -16.60
C THR A 175 0.83 16.29 -15.89
N TRP A 176 -0.26 15.54 -15.76
CA TRP A 176 -1.54 16.08 -15.29
C TRP A 176 -1.54 16.55 -13.82
N TRP A 177 -0.86 15.85 -12.88
CA TRP A 177 -0.88 16.18 -11.45
C TRP A 177 -0.34 17.59 -11.18
N GLY A 178 0.78 17.96 -11.82
CA GLY A 178 1.37 19.31 -11.69
C GLY A 178 0.40 20.41 -12.13
N SER A 179 -0.26 20.22 -13.27
CA SER A 179 -1.26 21.19 -13.77
C SER A 179 -2.56 21.19 -12.94
N LEU A 180 -2.96 20.05 -12.38
CA LEU A 180 -4.19 19.95 -11.60
C LEU A 180 -4.03 20.64 -10.24
N GLY A 181 -2.86 20.50 -9.59
CA GLY A 181 -2.54 21.18 -8.34
C GLY A 181 -2.57 22.70 -8.49
N GLU A 182 -1.93 23.23 -9.54
CA GLU A 182 -1.95 24.67 -9.86
C GLU A 182 -3.36 25.19 -10.16
N ARG A 183 -4.17 24.42 -10.91
CA ARG A 183 -5.53 24.82 -11.28
C ARG A 183 -6.52 24.71 -10.12
N LEU A 184 -6.35 23.75 -9.21
CA LEU A 184 -7.10 23.65 -7.96
C LEU A 184 -6.74 24.79 -7.01
N LEU A 185 -5.45 25.11 -6.87
CA LEU A 185 -5.01 26.25 -6.08
C LEU A 185 -5.50 27.57 -6.67
N ALA A 186 -5.49 27.73 -8.00
CA ALA A 186 -6.06 28.89 -8.69
C ALA A 186 -7.59 29.00 -8.56
N PHE A 187 -8.29 27.86 -8.51
CA PHE A 187 -9.73 27.82 -8.25
C PHE A 187 -10.06 28.13 -6.78
N LEU A 188 -9.23 27.67 -5.84
CA LEU A 188 -9.38 27.95 -4.41
C LEU A 188 -8.95 29.37 -4.01
N HIS A 189 -8.02 29.98 -4.76
CA HIS A 189 -7.58 31.37 -4.59
C HIS A 189 -8.35 32.37 -5.45
N GLN A 190 -9.32 31.96 -6.28
CA GLN A 190 -10.18 32.93 -6.94
C GLN A 190 -11.02 33.64 -5.86
N PRO A 191 -10.82 34.95 -5.60
CA PRO A 191 -11.76 35.67 -4.78
C PRO A 191 -13.11 35.62 -5.50
N LEU A 192 -14.19 35.40 -4.74
CA LEU A 192 -15.57 35.45 -5.23
C LEU A 192 -15.96 36.90 -5.59
N ASP A 193 -15.13 37.62 -6.33
CA ASP A 193 -15.45 38.96 -6.76
C ASP A 193 -15.79 39.03 -8.25
N SER A 194 -16.84 39.80 -8.44
CA SER A 194 -17.58 40.07 -9.64
C SER A 194 -16.77 40.96 -10.58
N THR A 195 -17.12 40.87 -11.86
CA THR A 195 -16.88 41.84 -12.94
C THR A 195 -15.54 41.81 -13.70
N ALA A 196 -15.62 41.37 -14.96
CA ALA A 196 -15.15 42.08 -16.16
C ALA A 196 -15.46 41.18 -17.39
N GLY A 197 -15.91 41.64 -18.55
CA GLY A 197 -16.00 42.99 -19.03
C GLY A 197 -17.01 43.10 -20.18
N ASN A 198 -17.80 44.15 -20.10
CA ASN A 198 -18.42 44.82 -21.24
C ASN A 198 -17.32 45.49 -22.06
N GLN A 199 -17.22 45.14 -23.33
CA GLN A 199 -16.68 45.88 -24.48
C GLN A 199 -16.78 44.92 -25.68
N SER A 200 -17.24 45.24 -26.87
CA SER A 200 -17.91 46.40 -27.45
C SER A 200 -18.11 46.04 -28.93
N ALA A 201 -19.22 46.52 -29.50
CA ALA A 201 -19.41 46.79 -30.94
C ALA A 201 -19.43 45.59 -31.91
N GLN A 202 -20.58 45.40 -32.59
CA GLN A 202 -20.83 45.94 -33.95
C GLN A 202 -21.70 44.99 -34.77
N GLY A 203 -22.76 45.53 -35.38
CA GLY A 203 -23.24 45.04 -36.68
C GLY A 203 -24.62 44.38 -36.73
N GLY A 204 -25.64 45.19 -37.00
CA GLY A 204 -26.56 44.96 -38.13
C GLY A 204 -27.74 44.00 -37.95
N GLY A 205 -28.93 44.48 -38.32
CA GLY A 205 -29.94 43.63 -38.97
C GLY A 205 -31.37 43.68 -38.42
N SER A 206 -32.10 44.70 -38.90
CA SER A 206 -33.47 44.62 -39.47
C SER A 206 -34.68 44.06 -38.69
N SER A 207 -35.78 44.82 -38.87
CA SER A 207 -37.20 44.41 -38.90
C SER A 207 -37.90 44.36 -37.53
N SER A 208 -39.01 45.07 -37.27
CA SER A 208 -39.93 45.92 -38.06
C SER A 208 -40.62 46.88 -37.11
#